data_AF-C7JB13-F1
#
_entry.id   AF-C7JB13-F1
#
_cell.length_a   1.000
_cell.length_b   1.000
_cell.length_c   1.000
_cell.angle_alpha   90.00
_cell.angle_beta   90.00
_cell.angle_gamma   90.00
#
_symmetry.space_group_name_H-M   'P 1'
#
loop_
_entity.id
_entity.type
_entity.pdbx_description
1 polymer ?
#
loop_
_entity_poly.entity_id
_entity_poly.type
_entity_poly.pdbx_seq_one_letter_code
_entity_poly.pdbx_strand_id
1 'polypeptide(L)'
;MDLVRNLAGGVARFSVGGEHYEKRWLVSGYFTGQKFGDRSKDTTIVDSQTGAVIRAAGRPYVSKDIDVHVGAGATSVFKVNENSSGRQLKLSDNMEVPLGETSLLTSGALTDVAQIWAAGPQLALRWKRFLLKGEYYHIGVQRDHQAQTVHLPSLGFDGWYVAANYTLLGTPRVYSEKTAAFTTPGVTYDFDPATGHWGALEVSGRWSVTDLYGTENQGGEGVNGNQQTVWQGGFNWYPNRHIKVMLDYAHFIVTRSKGVSGGVNLFGRDGNAVVGRVQAAF
;
A
#
# COMPACT_ATOMS: atom_id res chain seq x y z
N MET A 1 -0.38 -0.99 1.67
CA MET A 1 0.97 -0.69 1.15
C MET A 1 0.83 -0.22 -0.29
N ASP A 2 1.19 1.03 -0.60
CA ASP A 2 1.06 1.57 -1.96
C ASP A 2 2.02 0.87 -2.94
N LEU A 3 3.20 0.45 -2.47
CA LEU A 3 4.15 -0.37 -3.20
C LEU A 3 3.51 -1.61 -3.86
N VAL A 4 2.81 -2.44 -3.09
CA VAL A 4 2.19 -3.70 -3.57
C VAL A 4 1.10 -3.41 -4.60
N ARG A 5 0.26 -2.40 -4.37
CA ARG A 5 -0.81 -2.03 -5.32
C ARG A 5 -0.22 -1.63 -6.67
N ASN A 6 0.91 -0.94 -6.69
CA ASN A 6 1.50 -0.41 -7.91
C ASN A 6 2.10 -1.50 -8.84
N LEU A 7 2.35 -2.72 -8.35
CA LEU A 7 2.86 -3.85 -9.14
C LEU A 7 1.93 -4.17 -10.33
N ALA A 8 0.75 -4.73 -10.06
CA ALA A 8 -0.24 -5.07 -11.09
C ALA A 8 -1.54 -4.24 -11.04
N GLY A 9 -1.82 -3.50 -9.96
CA GLY A 9 -3.09 -2.79 -9.75
C GLY A 9 -3.04 -1.26 -9.80
N GLY A 10 -1.90 -0.65 -10.16
CA GLY A 10 -1.71 0.80 -10.18
C GLY A 10 -2.51 1.51 -11.28
N VAL A 11 -2.65 2.84 -11.16
CA VAL A 11 -3.47 3.68 -12.05
C VAL A 11 -2.99 3.67 -13.51
N ALA A 12 -3.94 3.85 -14.43
CA ALA A 12 -3.75 3.97 -15.89
C ALA A 12 -3.18 2.70 -16.53
N ARG A 13 -3.91 1.59 -16.48
CA ARG A 13 -3.58 0.35 -17.20
C ARG A 13 -4.84 -0.30 -17.74
N PHE A 14 -4.69 -1.15 -18.76
CA PHE A 14 -5.78 -2.03 -19.19
C PHE A 14 -6.08 -3.07 -18.09
N SER A 15 -7.36 -3.33 -17.85
CA SER A 15 -7.78 -4.42 -16.97
C SER A 15 -9.10 -5.04 -17.42
N VAL A 16 -9.22 -6.36 -17.25
CA VAL A 16 -10.47 -7.11 -17.43
C VAL A 16 -10.65 -8.02 -16.23
N GLY A 17 -11.86 -8.10 -15.70
CA GLY A 17 -12.11 -8.91 -14.51
C GLY A 17 -13.52 -8.72 -13.98
N GLY A 18 -13.72 -9.23 -12.77
CA GLY A 18 -15.00 -9.18 -12.09
C GLY A 18 -14.85 -9.17 -10.58
N GLU A 19 -15.90 -8.70 -9.93
CA GLU A 19 -16.08 -8.78 -8.50
C GLU A 19 -17.48 -9.32 -8.19
N HIS A 20 -17.59 -10.04 -7.10
CA HIS A 20 -18.86 -10.48 -6.55
C HIS A 20 -18.81 -10.31 -5.04
N TYR A 21 -19.90 -9.79 -4.48
CA TYR A 21 -19.99 -9.52 -3.06
C TYR A 21 -21.37 -9.91 -2.53
N GLU A 22 -21.34 -10.35 -1.29
CA GLU A 22 -22.48 -10.73 -0.48
C GLU A 22 -22.35 -10.07 0.90
N LYS A 23 -23.38 -10.21 1.74
CA LYS A 23 -23.40 -9.59 3.08
C LYS A 23 -22.20 -9.93 3.95
N ARG A 24 -21.60 -11.11 3.74
CA ARG A 24 -20.51 -11.64 4.57
C ARG A 24 -19.18 -11.81 3.84
N TRP A 25 -19.13 -11.69 2.52
CA TRP A 25 -17.90 -11.96 1.78
C TRP A 25 -17.85 -11.22 0.45
N LEU A 26 -16.63 -11.05 -0.06
CA LEU A 26 -16.34 -10.47 -1.36
C LEU A 26 -15.19 -11.26 -1.98
N VAL A 27 -15.29 -11.50 -3.27
CA VAL A 27 -14.18 -11.97 -4.10
C VAL A 27 -14.04 -11.06 -5.31
N SER A 28 -12.82 -10.73 -5.67
CA SER A 28 -12.52 -10.01 -6.90
C SER A 28 -11.25 -10.52 -7.55
N GLY A 29 -11.23 -10.42 -8.87
CA GLY A 29 -10.13 -10.91 -9.70
C GLY A 29 -10.05 -10.11 -10.99
N TYR A 30 -8.86 -9.61 -11.29
CA TYR A 30 -8.61 -8.81 -12.48
C TYR A 30 -7.31 -9.24 -13.13
N PHE A 31 -7.36 -9.46 -14.43
CA PHE A 31 -6.19 -9.48 -15.29
C PHE A 31 -5.86 -8.05 -15.72
N THR A 32 -4.58 -7.73 -15.81
CA THR A 32 -4.07 -6.39 -16.05
C THR A 32 -2.95 -6.40 -17.08
N GLY A 33 -2.91 -5.38 -17.91
CA GLY A 33 -1.84 -5.16 -18.89
C GLY A 33 -0.83 -4.11 -18.41
N GLN A 34 0.02 -3.69 -19.35
CA GLN A 34 1.01 -2.65 -19.12
C GLN A 34 0.37 -1.32 -18.69
N LYS A 35 1.16 -0.49 -18.01
CA LYS A 35 0.74 0.88 -17.69
C LYS A 35 0.78 1.73 -18.95
N PHE A 36 -0.23 2.58 -19.10
CA PHE A 36 -0.33 3.56 -20.16
C PHE A 36 0.83 4.56 -20.05
N GLY A 37 1.49 4.82 -21.17
CA GLY A 37 2.63 5.74 -21.26
C GLY A 37 4.01 5.11 -21.04
N ASP A 38 4.11 3.83 -20.63
CA ASP A 38 5.42 3.17 -20.45
C ASP A 38 6.21 3.16 -21.77
N ARG A 39 5.58 2.76 -22.89
CA ARG A 39 6.19 2.79 -24.22
C ARG A 39 6.48 4.19 -24.77
N SER A 40 5.83 5.22 -24.21
CA SER A 40 6.11 6.61 -24.55
C SER A 40 7.33 7.15 -23.79
N LYS A 41 7.62 6.59 -22.62
CA LYS A 41 8.80 6.94 -21.80
C LYS A 41 10.04 6.12 -22.16
N ASP A 42 9.83 4.87 -22.55
CA ASP A 42 10.86 3.97 -23.04
C ASP A 42 10.39 3.33 -24.35
N THR A 43 10.85 3.88 -25.47
CA THR A 43 10.53 3.39 -26.82
C THR A 43 11.24 2.08 -27.15
N THR A 44 12.12 1.59 -26.27
CA THR A 44 12.87 0.34 -26.46
C THR A 44 12.17 -0.87 -25.84
N ILE A 45 10.99 -0.69 -25.24
CA ILE A 45 10.17 -1.79 -24.73
C ILE A 45 9.71 -2.67 -25.90
N VAL A 46 10.24 -3.88 -25.95
CA VAL A 46 9.93 -4.90 -26.97
C VAL A 46 8.83 -5.85 -26.50
N ASP A 47 8.69 -6.05 -25.19
CA ASP A 47 7.67 -6.91 -24.60
C ASP A 47 7.00 -6.26 -23.39
N SER A 48 5.67 -6.42 -23.30
CA SER A 48 4.80 -5.68 -22.39
C SER A 48 4.45 -6.45 -21.13
N GLN A 49 4.34 -5.71 -20.03
CA GLN A 49 3.94 -6.24 -18.74
C GLN A 49 2.52 -6.82 -18.78
N THR A 50 2.34 -7.98 -18.17
CA THR A 50 1.02 -8.52 -17.83
C THR A 50 1.01 -8.99 -16.39
N GLY A 51 -0.17 -8.97 -15.77
CA GLY A 51 -0.32 -9.40 -14.39
C GLY A 51 -1.76 -9.64 -14.01
N ALA A 52 -1.97 -10.04 -12.77
CA ALA A 52 -3.28 -10.18 -12.18
C ALA A 52 -3.30 -9.69 -10.73
N VAL A 53 -4.50 -9.38 -10.26
CA VAL A 53 -4.80 -9.07 -8.86
C VAL A 53 -6.00 -9.89 -8.46
N ILE A 54 -5.92 -10.54 -7.31
CA ILE A 54 -7.04 -11.24 -6.68
C ILE A 54 -7.19 -10.76 -5.24
N ARG A 55 -8.42 -10.70 -4.77
CA ARG A 55 -8.75 -10.40 -3.37
C ARG A 55 -9.93 -11.22 -2.93
N ALA A 56 -9.83 -11.81 -1.75
CA ALA A 56 -10.95 -12.43 -1.06
C ALA A 56 -11.04 -11.83 0.34
N ALA A 57 -12.25 -11.51 0.77
CA ALA A 57 -12.50 -10.95 2.08
C ALA A 57 -13.82 -11.49 2.64
N GLY A 58 -13.88 -11.60 3.96
CA GLY A 58 -15.01 -12.16 4.68
C GLY A 58 -15.17 -11.54 6.05
N ARG A 59 -16.38 -11.68 6.60
CA ARG A 59 -16.74 -11.25 7.94
C ARG A 59 -17.22 -12.44 8.75
N PRO A 60 -16.31 -13.25 9.33
CA PRO A 60 -16.70 -14.46 10.05
C PRO A 60 -17.65 -14.17 11.22
N TYR A 61 -17.56 -12.98 11.83
CA TYR A 61 -18.43 -12.57 12.93
C TYR A 61 -18.88 -11.12 12.80
N VAL A 62 -20.19 -10.91 12.91
CA VAL A 62 -20.82 -9.59 12.87
C VAL A 62 -21.92 -9.53 13.91
N SER A 63 -21.88 -8.52 14.76
CA SER A 63 -22.94 -8.12 15.68
C SER A 63 -23.10 -6.60 15.69
N LYS A 64 -23.99 -6.09 16.54
CA LYS A 64 -24.20 -4.64 16.70
C LYS A 64 -22.90 -3.93 17.13
N ASP A 65 -22.16 -4.55 18.04
CA ASP A 65 -20.97 -3.94 18.65
C ASP A 65 -19.67 -4.44 18.04
N ILE A 66 -19.65 -5.64 17.46
CA ILE A 66 -18.41 -6.29 17.01
C ILE A 66 -18.50 -6.61 15.53
N ASP A 67 -17.41 -6.40 14.79
CA ASP A 67 -17.28 -6.79 13.40
C ASP A 67 -15.86 -7.27 13.15
N VAL A 68 -15.73 -8.54 12.78
CA VAL A 68 -14.45 -9.17 12.47
C VAL A 68 -14.37 -9.31 10.96
N HIS A 69 -13.31 -8.78 10.38
CA HIS A 69 -12.97 -8.91 8.97
C HIS A 69 -11.67 -9.70 8.84
N VAL A 70 -11.68 -10.63 7.89
CA VAL A 70 -10.52 -11.42 7.47
C VAL A 70 -10.48 -11.37 5.96
N GLY A 71 -9.31 -11.15 5.40
CA GLY A 71 -9.11 -11.17 3.96
C GLY A 71 -7.72 -11.64 3.60
N ALA A 72 -7.54 -11.86 2.30
CA ALA A 72 -6.25 -12.07 1.69
C ALA A 72 -6.28 -11.46 0.29
N GLY A 73 -5.14 -10.93 -0.14
CA GLY A 73 -4.96 -10.44 -1.49
C GLY A 73 -3.66 -10.96 -2.06
N ALA A 74 -3.64 -11.16 -3.37
CA ALA A 74 -2.41 -11.42 -4.10
C ALA A 74 -2.39 -10.60 -5.38
N THR A 75 -1.20 -10.15 -5.75
CA THR A 75 -0.92 -9.52 -7.03
C THR A 75 0.29 -10.19 -7.64
N SER A 76 0.27 -10.41 -8.94
CA SER A 76 1.39 -11.00 -9.66
C SER A 76 1.56 -10.27 -10.97
N VAL A 77 2.79 -9.90 -11.27
CA VAL A 77 3.24 -9.50 -12.60
C VAL A 77 3.89 -10.73 -13.21
N PHE A 78 3.17 -11.42 -14.10
CA PHE A 78 3.61 -12.66 -14.72
C PHE A 78 4.84 -12.46 -15.62
N LYS A 79 4.96 -11.25 -16.17
CA LYS A 79 6.04 -10.84 -17.03
C LYS A 79 6.27 -9.36 -16.87
N VAL A 80 7.50 -8.96 -16.57
CA VAL A 80 7.90 -7.54 -16.47
C VAL A 80 8.15 -6.98 -17.89
N ASN A 81 8.00 -5.67 -18.07
CA ASN A 81 8.41 -5.01 -19.31
C ASN A 81 9.86 -5.38 -19.65
N GLU A 82 10.10 -5.73 -20.91
CA GLU A 82 11.43 -6.05 -21.41
C GLU A 82 11.89 -4.94 -22.35
N ASN A 83 13.08 -4.41 -22.08
CA ASN A 83 13.72 -3.39 -22.91
C ASN A 83 15.11 -3.86 -23.37
N SER A 84 15.87 -2.97 -24.00
CA SER A 84 17.23 -3.27 -24.48
C SER A 84 18.21 -3.77 -23.40
N SER A 85 17.92 -3.56 -22.11
CA SER A 85 18.70 -4.02 -20.96
C SER A 85 18.09 -5.25 -20.26
N GLY A 86 17.11 -5.91 -20.91
CA GLY A 86 16.36 -7.04 -20.39
C GLY A 86 15.19 -6.62 -19.49
N ARG A 87 14.73 -7.54 -18.63
CA ARG A 87 13.66 -7.28 -17.67
C ARG A 87 14.21 -6.72 -16.37
N GLN A 88 13.94 -5.44 -16.12
CA GLN A 88 14.40 -4.73 -14.94
C GLN A 88 13.23 -4.10 -14.18
N LEU A 89 13.35 -4.07 -12.86
CA LEU A 89 12.36 -3.43 -11.99
C LEU A 89 13.07 -2.78 -10.80
N LYS A 90 12.51 -1.68 -10.29
CA LYS A 90 12.91 -1.10 -9.01
C LYS A 90 11.67 -0.97 -8.13
N LEU A 91 11.74 -1.54 -6.94
CA LEU A 91 10.78 -1.22 -5.89
C LEU A 91 11.26 0.06 -5.21
N SER A 92 10.39 1.05 -5.16
CA SER A 92 10.63 2.29 -4.45
C SER A 92 9.31 2.89 -4.04
N ASP A 93 9.28 3.52 -2.87
CA ASP A 93 8.09 4.24 -2.42
C ASP A 93 8.48 5.64 -1.92
N ASN A 94 7.53 6.54 -1.98
CA ASN A 94 7.64 7.82 -1.30
C ASN A 94 7.34 7.59 0.19
N MET A 95 7.65 8.60 1.01
CA MET A 95 7.19 8.58 2.40
C MET A 95 5.67 8.49 2.44
N GLU A 96 5.10 7.78 3.42
CA GLU A 96 3.64 7.65 3.61
C GLU A 96 2.93 9.03 3.66
N VAL A 97 3.69 10.04 4.06
CA VAL A 97 3.36 11.46 3.93
C VAL A 97 4.27 12.08 2.88
N PRO A 98 3.84 12.23 1.61
CA PRO A 98 4.67 12.80 0.57
C PRO A 98 4.81 14.30 0.79
N LEU A 99 5.89 14.72 1.46
CA LEU A 99 6.27 16.12 1.62
C LEU A 99 7.09 16.66 0.43
N GLY A 100 7.36 15.82 -0.57
CA GLY A 100 8.11 16.14 -1.78
C GLY A 100 8.26 14.91 -2.69
N GLU A 101 9.08 15.02 -3.74
CA GLU A 101 9.31 13.94 -4.73
C GLU A 101 10.40 12.94 -4.31
N THR A 102 11.01 13.11 -3.14
CA THR A 102 12.14 12.28 -2.71
C THR A 102 11.67 10.92 -2.22
N SER A 103 11.95 9.87 -3.00
CA SER A 103 11.83 8.49 -2.56
C SER A 103 13.00 8.11 -1.65
N LEU A 104 12.71 7.70 -0.41
CA LEU A 104 13.71 7.27 0.57
C LEU A 104 13.84 5.75 0.64
N LEU A 105 12.76 5.02 0.33
CA LEU A 105 12.69 3.57 0.36
C LEU A 105 12.98 2.99 -1.02
N THR A 106 13.88 2.02 -1.11
CA THR A 106 14.19 1.34 -2.36
C THR A 106 14.72 -0.08 -2.17
N SER A 107 14.45 -0.97 -3.13
CA SER A 107 15.13 -2.26 -3.27
C SER A 107 16.49 -2.16 -3.99
N GLY A 108 16.80 -1.03 -4.62
CA GLY A 108 17.77 -0.98 -5.71
C GLY A 108 17.20 -1.53 -7.03
N ALA A 109 17.96 -1.40 -8.11
CA ALA A 109 17.57 -1.93 -9.42
C ALA A 109 17.71 -3.46 -9.43
N LEU A 110 16.60 -4.15 -9.66
CA LEU A 110 16.54 -5.59 -9.80
C LEU A 110 16.61 -5.94 -11.28
N THR A 111 17.62 -6.72 -11.66
CA THR A 111 17.81 -7.21 -13.03
C THR A 111 17.38 -8.67 -13.17
N ASP A 112 17.17 -9.09 -14.42
CA ASP A 112 16.83 -10.46 -14.81
C ASP A 112 15.52 -10.95 -14.15
N VAL A 113 14.53 -10.06 -13.99
CA VAL A 113 13.27 -10.38 -13.30
C VAL A 113 12.29 -11.04 -14.25
N ALA A 114 12.02 -12.32 -14.06
CA ALA A 114 10.99 -13.05 -14.81
C ALA A 114 9.59 -12.70 -14.28
N GLN A 115 9.40 -12.81 -12.97
CA GLN A 115 8.12 -12.61 -12.30
C GLN A 115 8.33 -11.88 -10.97
N ILE A 116 7.38 -11.00 -10.63
CA ILE A 116 7.25 -10.46 -9.28
C ILE A 116 5.82 -10.65 -8.78
N TRP A 117 5.67 -11.08 -7.54
CA TRP A 117 4.37 -11.25 -6.92
C TRP A 117 4.38 -10.75 -5.50
N ALA A 118 3.21 -10.44 -4.96
CA ALA A 118 3.02 -10.13 -3.57
C ALA A 118 1.70 -10.72 -3.07
N ALA A 119 1.72 -11.32 -1.89
CA ALA A 119 0.53 -11.91 -1.29
C ALA A 119 0.53 -11.74 0.22
N GLY A 120 -0.65 -11.66 0.80
CA GLY A 120 -0.76 -11.72 2.25
C GLY A 120 -2.15 -11.46 2.83
N PRO A 121 -2.29 -11.68 4.15
CA PRO A 121 -3.54 -11.59 4.86
C PRO A 121 -3.87 -10.15 5.31
N GLN A 122 -5.15 -9.93 5.56
CA GLN A 122 -5.75 -8.70 6.05
C GLN A 122 -6.66 -9.07 7.22
N LEU A 123 -6.55 -8.33 8.32
CA LEU A 123 -7.37 -8.54 9.52
C LEU A 123 -7.90 -7.21 10.02
N ALA A 124 -9.15 -7.18 10.45
CA ALA A 124 -9.70 -6.03 11.14
C ALA A 124 -10.76 -6.41 12.18
N LEU A 125 -10.79 -5.66 13.27
CA LEU A 125 -11.74 -5.80 14.36
C LEU A 125 -12.32 -4.43 14.68
N ARG A 126 -13.61 -4.25 14.45
CA ARG A 126 -14.36 -3.13 15.02
C ARG A 126 -15.00 -3.59 16.32
N TRP A 127 -14.73 -2.89 17.41
CA TRP A 127 -15.45 -3.01 18.67
C TRP A 127 -16.02 -1.65 19.08
N LYS A 128 -17.33 -1.51 18.93
CA LYS A 128 -18.06 -0.24 19.10
C LYS A 128 -17.37 0.85 18.27
N ARG A 129 -16.85 1.89 18.93
CA ARG A 129 -16.18 3.05 18.33
C ARG A 129 -14.69 2.83 18.03
N PHE A 130 -14.13 1.72 18.49
CA PHE A 130 -12.74 1.33 18.24
C PHE A 130 -12.66 0.45 17.00
N LEU A 131 -11.69 0.70 16.14
CA LEU A 131 -11.37 -0.13 14.99
C LEU A 131 -9.87 -0.40 14.98
N LEU A 132 -9.48 -1.67 14.93
CA LEU A 132 -8.12 -2.12 14.71
C LEU A 132 -8.04 -2.80 13.34
N LYS A 133 -7.00 -2.50 12.57
CA LYS A 133 -6.74 -3.11 11.26
C LYS A 133 -5.27 -3.48 11.15
N GLY A 134 -4.96 -4.54 10.43
CA GLY A 134 -3.60 -4.89 10.06
C GLY A 134 -3.56 -5.63 8.74
N GLU A 135 -2.47 -5.43 8.02
CA GLU A 135 -2.18 -6.15 6.78
C GLU A 135 -0.70 -6.51 6.77
N TYR A 136 -0.38 -7.67 6.23
CA TYR A 136 0.98 -8.12 5.95
C TYR A 136 1.03 -8.58 4.49
N TYR A 137 2.15 -8.30 3.82
CA TYR A 137 2.44 -8.76 2.47
C TYR A 137 3.88 -9.25 2.42
N HIS A 138 4.05 -10.42 1.83
CA HIS A 138 5.33 -10.89 1.34
C HIS A 138 5.41 -10.62 -0.15
N ILE A 139 6.56 -10.12 -0.63
CA ILE A 139 6.84 -9.83 -2.05
C ILE A 139 7.96 -10.77 -2.49
N GLY A 140 7.68 -11.63 -3.48
CA GLY A 140 8.66 -12.52 -4.07
C GLY A 140 9.09 -12.05 -5.47
N VAL A 141 10.39 -12.11 -5.73
CA VAL A 141 10.98 -11.80 -7.04
C VAL A 141 11.67 -13.04 -7.57
N GLN A 142 11.19 -13.55 -8.70
CA GLN A 142 11.76 -14.69 -9.41
C GLN A 142 12.59 -14.18 -10.59
N ARG A 143 13.77 -14.78 -10.80
CA ARG A 143 14.68 -14.41 -11.88
C ARG A 143 14.66 -15.43 -13.02
N ASP A 144 14.91 -14.97 -14.25
CA ASP A 144 14.85 -15.81 -15.47
C ASP A 144 16.08 -16.73 -15.59
N HIS A 145 17.21 -16.34 -14.97
CA HIS A 145 18.49 -17.04 -15.01
C HIS A 145 19.09 -17.21 -16.42
N GLN A 146 18.54 -16.52 -17.43
CA GLN A 146 18.87 -16.69 -18.85
C GLN A 146 20.05 -15.82 -19.31
N ALA A 147 20.34 -14.70 -18.64
CA ALA A 147 21.16 -13.61 -19.21
C ALA A 147 22.55 -13.40 -18.58
N GLN A 148 22.95 -14.18 -17.56
CA GLN A 148 24.17 -13.92 -16.79
C GLN A 148 25.03 -15.18 -16.61
N THR A 149 26.35 -15.03 -16.67
CA THR A 149 27.33 -16.06 -16.29
C THR A 149 27.25 -16.45 -14.81
N VAL A 150 26.52 -15.67 -14.00
CA VAL A 150 26.25 -15.91 -12.57
C VAL A 150 24.74 -16.07 -12.38
N HIS A 151 24.32 -17.21 -11.81
CA HIS A 151 22.92 -17.38 -11.40
C HIS A 151 22.60 -16.47 -10.22
N LEU A 152 21.71 -15.51 -10.45
CA LEU A 152 21.23 -14.58 -9.45
C LEU A 152 20.09 -15.24 -8.64
N PRO A 153 20.10 -15.24 -7.30
CA PRO A 153 19.06 -15.89 -6.52
C PRO A 153 17.71 -15.15 -6.62
N SER A 154 16.62 -15.85 -6.33
CA SER A 154 15.32 -15.21 -6.09
C SER A 154 15.36 -14.36 -4.82
N LEU A 155 14.56 -13.30 -4.75
CA LEU A 155 14.53 -12.35 -3.63
C LEU A 155 13.16 -12.35 -2.94
N GLY A 156 13.16 -12.02 -1.65
CA GLY A 156 11.96 -11.85 -0.84
C GLY A 156 12.02 -10.53 -0.07
N PHE A 157 10.87 -9.87 0.06
CA PHE A 157 10.69 -8.64 0.84
C PHE A 157 9.40 -8.70 1.63
N ASP A 158 9.29 -7.90 2.69
CA ASP A 158 8.14 -7.93 3.59
C ASP A 158 7.64 -6.53 3.91
N GLY A 159 6.33 -6.39 4.05
CA GLY A 159 5.73 -5.13 4.45
C GLY A 159 4.45 -5.35 5.23
N TRP A 160 4.32 -4.65 6.35
CA TRP A 160 3.12 -4.74 7.18
C TRP A 160 2.77 -3.42 7.84
N TYR A 161 1.52 -3.31 8.26
CA TYR A 161 1.09 -2.22 9.11
C TYR A 161 0.02 -2.68 10.10
N VAL A 162 -0.08 -1.95 11.20
CA VAL A 162 -1.22 -1.99 12.12
C VAL A 162 -1.73 -0.56 12.28
N ALA A 163 -3.05 -0.39 12.21
CA ALA A 163 -3.71 0.90 12.37
C ALA A 163 -4.89 0.79 13.32
N ALA A 164 -5.01 1.76 14.21
CA ALA A 164 -6.11 1.89 15.16
C ALA A 164 -6.85 3.21 14.93
N ASN A 165 -8.17 3.18 15.04
CA ASN A 165 -9.02 4.36 14.96
C ASN A 165 -10.01 4.34 16.13
N TYR A 166 -10.25 5.50 16.73
CA TYR A 166 -11.27 5.66 17.77
C TYR A 166 -12.16 6.87 17.48
N THR A 167 -13.45 6.62 17.28
CA THR A 167 -14.45 7.65 17.01
C THR A 167 -14.90 8.33 18.31
N LEU A 168 -14.44 9.57 18.52
CA LEU A 168 -14.80 10.42 19.66
C LEU A 168 -16.23 10.96 19.53
N LEU A 169 -16.59 11.48 18.35
CA LEU A 169 -17.89 12.08 18.05
C LEU A 169 -18.49 11.45 16.79
N GLY A 170 -19.82 11.38 16.73
CA GLY A 170 -20.54 10.71 15.64
C GLY A 170 -20.77 9.21 15.89
N THR A 171 -21.04 8.48 14.82
CA THR A 171 -21.27 7.04 14.84
C THR A 171 -20.00 6.26 14.45
N PRO A 172 -19.81 5.03 14.96
CA PRO A 172 -18.68 4.20 14.58
C PRO A 172 -18.55 4.01 13.06
N ARG A 173 -17.33 3.71 12.61
CA ARG A 173 -17.08 3.29 11.23
C ARG A 173 -17.98 2.12 10.84
N VAL A 174 -18.59 2.24 9.68
CA VAL A 174 -19.50 1.23 9.10
C VAL A 174 -18.71 0.36 8.12
N TYR A 175 -19.10 -0.89 7.95
CA TYR A 175 -18.52 -1.76 6.95
C TYR A 175 -19.30 -1.65 5.63
N SER A 176 -18.60 -1.40 4.52
CA SER A 176 -19.16 -1.46 3.18
C SER A 176 -18.96 -2.87 2.61
N GLU A 177 -20.07 -3.58 2.40
CA GLU A 177 -20.09 -4.92 1.80
C GLU A 177 -19.52 -4.89 0.37
N LYS A 178 -19.88 -3.85 -0.40
CA LYS A 178 -19.46 -3.65 -1.79
C LYS A 178 -17.93 -3.53 -1.94
N THR A 179 -17.25 -2.89 -0.99
CA THR A 179 -15.78 -2.69 -1.08
C THR A 179 -15.00 -3.59 -0.13
N ALA A 180 -15.71 -4.41 0.65
CA ALA A 180 -15.18 -5.19 1.76
C ALA A 180 -14.21 -4.38 2.65
N ALA A 181 -14.66 -3.20 3.12
CA ALA A 181 -13.81 -2.28 3.89
C ALA A 181 -14.62 -1.43 4.87
N PHE A 182 -13.98 -1.01 5.96
CA PHE A 182 -14.55 -0.03 6.87
C PHE A 182 -14.47 1.38 6.28
N THR A 183 -15.62 2.06 6.23
CA THR A 183 -15.78 3.44 5.76
C THR A 183 -15.38 4.44 6.84
N THR A 184 -15.67 5.72 6.61
CA THR A 184 -15.50 6.79 7.60
C THR A 184 -16.54 6.68 8.72
N PRO A 185 -16.30 7.31 9.88
CA PRO A 185 -17.33 7.51 10.89
C PRO A 185 -18.54 8.24 10.30
N GLY A 186 -19.74 7.96 10.82
CA GLY A 186 -20.95 8.67 10.41
C GLY A 186 -21.12 9.97 11.20
N VAL A 187 -21.60 11.01 10.52
CA VAL A 187 -21.95 12.29 11.13
C VAL A 187 -23.40 12.22 11.64
N THR A 188 -23.61 12.36 12.95
CA THR A 188 -24.96 12.34 13.55
C THR A 188 -25.69 13.66 13.33
N TYR A 189 -24.98 14.77 13.53
CA TYR A 189 -25.44 16.13 13.27
C TYR A 189 -24.32 16.89 12.58
N ASP A 190 -24.66 17.64 11.54
CA ASP A 190 -23.71 18.50 10.85
C ASP A 190 -23.19 19.59 11.81
N PHE A 191 -22.00 20.12 11.51
CA PHE A 191 -21.33 21.12 12.32
C PHE A 191 -22.18 22.38 12.44
N ASP A 192 -22.66 22.61 13.65
CA ASP A 192 -23.37 23.79 14.07
C ASP A 192 -22.97 24.09 15.53
N PRO A 193 -21.97 24.96 15.73
CA PRO A 193 -21.48 25.28 17.07
C PRO A 193 -22.53 26.03 17.91
N ALA A 194 -23.53 26.68 17.30
CA ALA A 194 -24.60 27.36 18.03
C ALA A 194 -25.54 26.37 18.73
N THR A 195 -25.68 25.16 18.19
CA THR A 195 -26.44 24.07 18.79
C THR A 195 -25.55 23.01 19.46
N GLY A 196 -24.24 23.26 19.56
CA GLY A 196 -23.27 22.32 20.15
C GLY A 196 -22.95 21.11 19.28
N HIS A 197 -23.28 21.12 17.99
CA HIS A 197 -22.99 20.04 17.06
C HIS A 197 -21.60 20.20 16.44
N TRP A 198 -20.77 19.18 16.59
CA TRP A 198 -19.37 19.18 16.14
C TRP A 198 -19.09 18.24 14.97
N GLY A 199 -20.12 17.67 14.32
CA GLY A 199 -19.90 16.66 13.30
C GLY A 199 -19.43 15.32 13.88
N ALA A 200 -18.56 14.62 13.15
CA ALA A 200 -17.84 13.45 13.65
C ALA A 200 -16.34 13.75 13.84
N LEU A 201 -15.74 13.14 14.85
CA LEU A 201 -14.32 13.32 15.19
C LEU A 201 -13.71 11.97 15.51
N GLU A 202 -12.52 11.71 14.98
CA GLU A 202 -11.81 10.45 15.16
C GLU A 202 -10.32 10.68 15.37
N VAL A 203 -9.73 9.94 16.30
CA VAL A 203 -8.28 9.83 16.47
C VAL A 203 -7.78 8.59 15.76
N SER A 204 -6.62 8.69 15.12
CA SER A 204 -6.01 7.61 14.36
C SER A 204 -4.55 7.43 14.77
N GLY A 205 -4.12 6.17 14.80
CA GLY A 205 -2.72 5.78 14.97
C GLY A 205 -2.38 4.70 13.96
N ARG A 206 -1.15 4.73 13.44
CA ARG A 206 -0.65 3.74 12.49
C ARG A 206 0.84 3.50 12.75
N TRP A 207 1.23 2.23 12.69
CA TRP A 207 2.61 1.80 12.65
C TRP A 207 2.79 0.93 11.41
N SER A 208 3.77 1.26 10.58
CA SER A 208 4.12 0.47 9.42
C SER A 208 5.61 0.21 9.33
N VAL A 209 5.94 -0.94 8.75
CA VAL A 209 7.29 -1.33 8.37
C VAL A 209 7.24 -1.86 6.95
N THR A 210 8.15 -1.39 6.10
CA THR A 210 8.41 -1.99 4.80
C THR A 210 9.90 -2.26 4.70
N ASP A 211 10.22 -3.53 4.53
CA ASP A 211 11.58 -4.02 4.47
C ASP A 211 11.91 -4.47 3.05
N LEU A 212 12.71 -3.66 2.36
CA LEU A 212 13.30 -3.99 1.07
C LEU A 212 14.78 -4.40 1.22
N TYR A 213 15.24 -4.59 2.45
CA TYR A 213 16.49 -5.24 2.81
C TYR A 213 16.20 -6.74 2.93
N GLY A 214 16.99 -7.64 2.31
CA GLY A 214 16.55 -9.04 2.38
C GLY A 214 17.33 -10.16 1.71
N THR A 215 18.61 -10.00 1.38
CA THR A 215 19.53 -11.14 1.15
C THR A 215 20.94 -10.60 0.98
N GLU A 216 21.93 -11.11 1.71
CA GLU A 216 23.35 -10.80 1.42
C GLU A 216 23.64 -11.22 -0.03
N ASN A 217 24.28 -10.33 -0.79
CA ASN A 217 24.61 -10.56 -2.19
C ASN A 217 23.37 -10.90 -3.02
N GLN A 218 22.46 -9.92 -3.19
CA GLN A 218 21.31 -9.99 -4.10
C GLN A 218 21.67 -10.19 -5.59
N GLY A 219 22.90 -10.63 -5.87
CA GLY A 219 23.44 -10.94 -7.16
C GLY A 219 23.75 -9.65 -7.95
N GLY A 220 25.05 -9.40 -8.17
CA GLY A 220 25.56 -8.16 -8.75
C GLY A 220 26.02 -7.15 -7.69
N GLU A 221 27.07 -6.38 -8.00
CA GLU A 221 27.45 -5.23 -7.19
C GLU A 221 26.28 -4.24 -7.12
N GLY A 222 25.85 -3.87 -5.91
CA GLY A 222 25.00 -2.70 -5.72
C GLY A 222 23.50 -2.91 -5.50
N VAL A 223 23.05 -4.14 -5.23
CA VAL A 223 21.64 -4.38 -4.89
C VAL A 223 21.56 -4.72 -3.40
N ASN A 224 21.40 -3.68 -2.56
CA ASN A 224 20.97 -3.82 -1.17
C ASN A 224 20.04 -2.65 -0.85
N GLY A 225 18.75 -2.93 -0.85
CA GLY A 225 17.72 -1.97 -0.49
C GLY A 225 17.80 -1.51 0.97
N ASN A 226 16.70 -0.92 1.44
CA ASN A 226 16.59 -0.45 2.81
C ASN A 226 15.22 -0.72 3.41
N GLN A 227 15.10 -0.39 4.70
CA GLN A 227 13.88 -0.57 5.48
C GLN A 227 13.36 0.80 5.89
N GLN A 228 12.04 0.97 5.83
CA GLN A 228 11.32 2.12 6.35
C GLN A 228 10.40 1.69 7.49
N THR A 229 10.47 2.41 8.60
CA THR A 229 9.54 2.33 9.73
C THR A 229 8.85 3.69 9.90
N VAL A 230 7.53 3.71 10.01
CA VAL A 230 6.75 4.94 10.22
C VAL A 230 5.79 4.78 11.38
N TRP A 231 5.78 5.78 12.27
CA TRP A 231 4.79 5.97 13.31
C TRP A 231 3.96 7.21 12.95
N GLN A 232 2.66 7.04 12.78
CA GLN A 232 1.75 8.13 12.46
C GLN A 232 0.63 8.22 13.50
N GLY A 233 0.29 9.44 13.89
CA GLY A 233 -0.86 9.75 14.71
C GLY A 233 -1.57 10.99 14.18
N GLY A 234 -2.89 11.05 14.29
CA GLY A 234 -3.63 12.17 13.74
C GLY A 234 -5.09 12.24 14.13
N PHE A 235 -5.71 13.35 13.74
CA PHE A 235 -7.12 13.65 13.93
C PHE A 235 -7.83 13.77 12.58
N ASN A 236 -9.01 13.17 12.50
CA ASN A 236 -9.92 13.30 11.37
C ASN A 236 -11.22 13.94 11.87
N TRP A 237 -11.52 15.13 11.37
CA TRP A 237 -12.76 15.84 11.66
C TRP A 237 -13.66 15.88 10.43
N TYR A 238 -14.93 15.55 10.63
CA TYR A 238 -15.96 15.48 9.60
C TYR A 238 -17.08 16.44 10.00
N PRO A 239 -17.00 17.73 9.64
CA PRO A 239 -18.05 18.68 9.98
C PRO A 239 -19.38 18.31 9.34
N ASN A 240 -19.38 17.65 8.18
CA ASN A 240 -20.56 17.08 7.54
C ASN A 240 -20.15 15.87 6.69
N ARG A 241 -21.09 15.27 5.96
CA ARG A 241 -20.83 14.09 5.11
C ARG A 241 -19.94 14.35 3.88
N HIS A 242 -19.74 15.61 3.49
CA HIS A 242 -19.03 16.02 2.27
C HIS A 242 -17.61 16.51 2.53
N ILE A 243 -17.36 17.03 3.74
CA ILE A 243 -16.10 17.66 4.11
C ILE A 243 -15.37 16.81 5.14
N LYS A 244 -14.07 16.62 4.92
CA LYS A 244 -13.15 16.00 5.86
C LYS A 244 -11.91 16.87 6.04
N VAL A 245 -11.56 17.15 7.29
CA VAL A 245 -10.32 17.83 7.69
C VAL A 245 -9.44 16.83 8.42
N MET A 246 -8.16 16.80 8.07
CA MET A 246 -7.17 15.87 8.62
C MET A 246 -5.97 16.65 9.12
N LEU A 247 -5.43 16.24 10.26
CA LEU A 247 -4.15 16.68 10.77
C LEU A 247 -3.38 15.45 11.23
N ASP A 248 -2.28 15.15 10.55
CA ASP A 248 -1.44 13.99 10.80
C ASP A 248 -0.02 14.43 11.18
N TYR A 249 0.54 13.74 12.16
CA TYR A 249 1.96 13.75 12.50
C TYR A 249 2.56 12.39 12.16
N ALA A 250 3.71 12.38 11.50
CA ALA A 250 4.46 11.16 11.22
C ALA A 250 5.93 11.31 11.64
N HIS A 251 6.43 10.31 12.37
CA HIS A 251 7.86 10.10 12.59
C HIS A 251 8.30 8.92 11.74
N PHE A 252 9.32 9.12 10.91
CA PHE A 252 9.82 8.09 9.99
C PHE A 252 11.29 7.85 10.23
N ILE A 253 11.69 6.59 10.05
CA ILE A 253 13.08 6.14 10.14
C ILE A 253 13.31 5.25 8.92
N VAL A 254 14.29 5.61 8.10
CA VAL A 254 14.68 4.87 6.90
C VAL A 254 16.16 4.53 7.00
N THR A 255 16.48 3.23 7.00
CA THR A 255 17.85 2.76 7.05
C THR A 255 18.61 3.13 5.78
N ARG A 256 19.94 3.15 5.87
CA ARG A 256 20.79 3.40 4.70
C ARG A 256 20.61 2.31 3.64
N SER A 257 20.59 2.69 2.36
CA SER A 257 20.78 1.71 1.29
C SER A 257 22.28 1.48 1.06
N LYS A 258 22.68 0.29 0.61
CA LYS A 258 24.10 -0.03 0.35
C LYS A 258 24.30 -0.43 -1.12
N GLY A 259 25.08 0.37 -1.83
CA GLY A 259 25.49 0.08 -3.20
C GLY A 259 24.42 0.34 -4.27
N VAL A 260 23.24 0.86 -3.92
CA VAL A 260 22.18 1.18 -4.90
C VAL A 260 22.69 2.20 -5.92
N SER A 261 22.67 1.81 -7.21
CA SER A 261 22.97 2.70 -8.33
C SER A 261 22.10 3.96 -8.28
N GLY A 262 22.74 5.14 -8.38
CA GLY A 262 22.08 6.45 -8.25
C GLY A 262 21.99 7.02 -6.83
N GLY A 263 22.52 6.34 -5.81
CA GLY A 263 22.79 6.95 -4.50
C GLY A 263 21.55 7.28 -3.64
N VAL A 264 20.54 6.41 -3.62
CA VAL A 264 19.31 6.63 -2.83
C VAL A 264 19.58 6.43 -1.33
N ASN A 265 19.38 7.47 -0.51
CA ASN A 265 19.43 7.39 0.96
C ASN A 265 20.68 6.66 1.53
N LEU A 266 21.88 6.99 1.04
CA LEU A 266 23.14 6.32 1.40
C LEU A 266 23.54 6.44 2.88
N PHE A 267 23.02 7.46 3.57
CA PHE A 267 23.35 7.74 4.97
C PHE A 267 22.26 7.31 5.95
N GLY A 268 21.12 6.83 5.44
CA GLY A 268 19.91 6.72 6.24
C GLY A 268 19.31 8.09 6.56
N ARG A 269 18.07 8.08 7.03
CA ARG A 269 17.35 9.30 7.37
C ARG A 269 16.25 9.02 8.38
N ASP A 270 16.16 9.86 9.38
CA ASP A 270 14.98 9.99 10.22
C ASP A 270 14.39 11.39 10.09
N GLY A 271 13.16 11.56 10.56
CA GLY A 271 12.55 12.88 10.56
C GLY A 271 11.12 12.86 11.02
N ASN A 272 10.55 14.06 11.07
CA ASN A 272 9.19 14.32 11.47
C ASN A 272 8.46 15.09 10.37
N ALA A 273 7.18 14.79 10.21
CA ALA A 273 6.30 15.41 9.23
C ALA A 273 4.98 15.78 9.90
N VAL A 274 4.46 16.97 9.60
CA VAL A 274 3.10 17.39 9.95
C VAL A 274 2.37 17.73 8.68
N VAL A 275 1.19 17.15 8.47
CA VAL A 275 0.37 17.40 7.28
C VAL A 275 -1.07 17.68 7.65
N GLY A 276 -1.56 18.82 7.17
CA GLY A 276 -2.97 19.15 7.13
C GLY A 276 -3.56 18.81 5.76
N ARG A 277 -4.78 18.27 5.71
CA ARG A 277 -5.53 18.10 4.47
C ARG A 277 -7.00 18.46 4.67
N VAL A 278 -7.57 19.16 3.70
CA VAL A 278 -9.02 19.34 3.56
C VAL A 278 -9.46 18.61 2.30
N GLN A 279 -10.49 17.78 2.41
CA GLN A 279 -11.09 17.05 1.31
C GLN A 279 -12.57 17.39 1.22
N ALA A 280 -13.03 17.66 0.00
CA ALA A 280 -14.43 17.85 -0.33
C ALA A 280 -14.86 16.79 -1.35
N ALA A 281 -16.00 16.14 -1.11
CA ALA A 281 -16.62 15.18 -2.03
C ALA A 281 -18.09 15.59 -2.24
N PHE A 282 -18.50 15.63 -3.51
CA PHE A 282 -19.83 16.02 -3.97
C PHE A 282 -20.40 14.97 -4.92
#